data_AF-A0A1D2RHB0-F1
#
_entry.id   AF-A0A1D2RHB0-F1
#
_cell.length_a   1.000
_cell.length_b   1.000
_cell.length_c   1.000
_cell.angle_alpha   90.00
_cell.angle_beta   90.00
_cell.angle_gamma   90.00
#
_symmetry.space_group_name_H-M   'P 1'
#
loop_
_entity.id
_entity.type
_entity.pdbx_description
1 polymer ?
#
loop_
_entity_poly.entity_id
_entity_poly.type
_entity_poly.pdbx_seq_one_letter_code
_entity_poly.pdbx_strand_id
1 'polypeptide(L)'
;MVVNGEVHAIVSEKVLREVNGYFQRIQGRHYAFLIATLIRKNFEIVSRSDITKEVKKWRGSINEKDLEHLATVKHLKLSELVAYDRDYENHQEYTTPKRFLKKLKLEYSETEY
;
A
#
# COMPACT_ATOMS: atom_id res chain seq x y z
N MET A 1 -8.99 3.57 -1.27
CA MET A 1 -10.24 4.34 -1.11
C MET A 1 -11.21 3.95 -2.21
N VAL A 2 -12.52 3.98 -1.97
CA VAL A 2 -13.52 3.77 -3.04
C VAL A 2 -14.27 5.08 -3.24
N VAL A 3 -14.25 5.62 -4.46
CA VAL A 3 -14.93 6.87 -4.83
C VAL A 3 -15.77 6.56 -6.05
N ASN A 4 -17.08 6.85 -6.00
CA ASN A 4 -18.02 6.60 -7.11
C ASN A 4 -18.02 5.16 -7.66
N GLY A 5 -17.71 4.17 -6.82
CA GLY A 5 -17.61 2.76 -7.23
C GLY A 5 -16.26 2.37 -7.85
N GLU A 6 -15.32 3.31 -8.00
CA GLU A 6 -13.97 3.06 -8.47
C GLU A 6 -13.00 2.88 -7.29
N VAL A 7 -12.08 1.94 -7.44
CA VAL A 7 -11.00 1.72 -6.45
C VAL A 7 -9.87 2.68 -6.76
N HIS A 8 -9.70 3.69 -5.89
CA HIS A 8 -8.55 4.57 -5.89
C HIS A 8 -7.51 4.01 -4.92
N ALA A 9 -6.45 3.45 -5.49
CA ALA A 9 -5.35 2.90 -4.72
C ALA A 9 -4.29 3.97 -4.45
N ILE A 10 -3.87 4.03 -3.18
CA ILE A 10 -2.86 4.96 -2.68
C ILE A 10 -1.70 4.12 -2.20
N VAL A 11 -0.48 4.49 -2.59
CA VAL A 11 0.74 3.80 -2.15
C VAL A 11 1.72 4.81 -1.56
N SER A 12 2.53 4.38 -0.61
CA SER A 12 3.62 5.21 -0.12
C SER A 12 4.77 5.24 -1.13
N GLU A 13 5.57 6.30 -1.10
CA GLU A 13 6.79 6.42 -1.90
C GLU A 13 7.76 5.24 -1.64
N LYS A 14 7.74 4.67 -0.43
CA LYS A 14 8.50 3.45 -0.13
C LYS A 14 8.13 2.28 -1.03
N VAL A 15 6.84 2.02 -1.29
CA VAL A 15 6.41 0.93 -2.21
C VAL A 15 7.07 1.13 -3.57
N LEU A 16 7.06 2.36 -4.08
CA LEU A 16 7.63 2.68 -5.38
C LEU A 16 9.15 2.42 -5.41
N ARG A 17 9.88 2.75 -4.34
CA ARG A 17 11.31 2.43 -4.21
C ARG A 17 11.56 0.92 -4.18
N GLU A 18 10.77 0.17 -3.43
CA GLU A 18 10.92 -1.28 -3.29
C GLU A 18 10.62 -2.02 -4.59
N VAL A 19 9.50 -1.68 -5.24
CA VAL A 19 9.11 -2.24 -6.53
C VAL A 19 10.16 -1.92 -7.60
N ASN A 20 10.61 -0.66 -7.68
CA ASN A 20 11.65 -0.28 -8.63
C ASN A 20 12.97 -1.01 -8.36
N GLY A 21 13.40 -1.10 -7.09
CA GLY A 21 14.62 -1.83 -6.70
C GLY A 21 14.53 -3.32 -6.99
N TYR A 22 13.37 -3.95 -6.74
CA TYR A 22 13.12 -5.34 -7.09
C TYR A 22 13.25 -5.57 -8.60
N PHE A 23 12.47 -4.85 -9.41
CA PHE A 23 12.47 -5.04 -10.86
C PHE A 23 13.79 -4.65 -11.52
N GLN A 24 14.51 -3.66 -10.96
CA GLN A 24 15.82 -3.30 -11.46
C GLN A 24 16.82 -4.46 -11.29
N ARG A 25 16.73 -5.22 -10.20
CA ARG A 25 17.59 -6.40 -9.96
C ARG A 25 17.22 -7.57 -10.86
N ILE A 26 15.93 -7.82 -11.09
CA ILE A 26 15.48 -9.05 -11.76
C ILE A 26 15.27 -8.92 -13.27
N GLN A 27 14.93 -7.72 -13.76
CA GLN A 27 14.54 -7.47 -15.16
C GLN A 27 15.28 -6.26 -15.77
N GLY A 28 16.16 -5.61 -15.01
CA GLY A 28 16.96 -4.48 -15.47
C GLY A 28 16.23 -3.13 -15.42
N ARG A 29 16.98 -2.07 -15.75
CA ARG A 29 16.55 -0.67 -15.57
C ARG A 29 15.32 -0.29 -16.40
N HIS A 30 15.23 -0.77 -17.64
CA HIS A 30 14.12 -0.40 -18.53
C HIS A 30 12.79 -0.94 -18.02
N TYR A 31 12.74 -2.21 -17.62
CA TYR A 31 11.54 -2.81 -17.06
C TYR A 31 11.13 -2.14 -15.74
N ALA A 32 12.10 -1.87 -14.85
CA ALA A 32 11.84 -1.14 -13.60
C ALA A 32 11.21 0.24 -13.86
N PHE A 33 11.72 0.97 -14.85
CA PHE A 33 11.17 2.27 -15.25
C PHE A 33 9.72 2.16 -15.77
N LEU A 34 9.41 1.15 -16.58
CA LEU A 34 8.04 0.92 -17.07
C LEU A 34 7.08 0.66 -15.91
N ILE A 35 7.45 -0.24 -14.97
CA ILE A 35 6.61 -0.53 -13.80
C ILE A 35 6.44 0.71 -12.92
N ALA A 36 7.52 1.42 -12.63
CA ALA A 36 7.46 2.62 -11.81
C ALA A 36 6.62 3.74 -12.46
N THR A 37 6.61 3.81 -13.80
CA THR A 37 5.74 4.72 -14.58
C THR A 37 4.28 4.31 -14.47
N LEU A 38 3.98 3.01 -14.59
CA LEU A 38 2.61 2.49 -14.43
C LEU A 38 2.07 2.77 -13.03
N ILE A 39 2.88 2.59 -11.99
CA ILE A 39 2.47 2.90 -10.62
C ILE A 39 2.17 4.40 -10.48
N ARG A 40 3.08 5.28 -10.91
CA ARG A 40 2.85 6.73 -10.83
C ARG A 40 1.63 7.21 -11.63
N LYS A 41 1.26 6.52 -12.71
CA LYS A 41 0.12 6.89 -13.55
C LYS A 41 -1.22 6.47 -12.94
N ASN A 42 -1.26 5.35 -12.22
CA ASN A 42 -2.52 4.74 -11.76
C ASN A 42 -2.75 4.88 -10.25
N PHE A 43 -1.73 5.26 -9.48
CA PHE A 43 -1.80 5.33 -8.02
C PHE A 43 -1.40 6.72 -7.55
N GLU A 44 -2.12 7.22 -6.54
CA GLU A 44 -1.66 8.38 -5.79
C GLU A 44 -0.48 7.97 -4.92
N ILE A 45 0.59 8.77 -4.96
CA ILE A 45 1.84 8.50 -4.23
C ILE A 45 1.96 9.46 -3.05
N VAL A 46 2.08 8.92 -1.85
CA VAL A 46 2.27 9.70 -0.63
C VAL A 46 3.75 9.75 -0.26
N SER A 47 4.30 10.95 -0.16
CA SER A 47 5.70 11.16 0.22
C SER A 47 5.89 10.94 1.73
N ARG A 48 7.08 10.43 2.10
CA ARG A 48 7.48 10.31 3.51
C ARG A 48 7.49 11.67 4.24
N SER A 49 7.77 12.77 3.53
CA SER A 49 7.71 14.12 4.10
C SER A 49 6.34 14.43 4.68
N ASP A 50 5.29 14.01 3.99
CA ASP A 50 3.91 14.41 4.28
C ASP A 50 3.37 13.69 5.52
N ILE A 51 3.88 12.47 5.76
CA ILE A 51 3.45 11.58 6.84
C ILE A 51 4.39 11.59 8.04
N THR A 52 5.40 12.47 8.09
CA THR A 52 6.43 12.48 9.15
C THR A 52 5.83 12.59 10.56
N LYS A 53 4.71 13.33 10.72
CA LYS A 53 4.00 13.44 12.01
C LYS A 53 3.40 12.11 12.45
N GLU A 54 2.73 11.40 11.54
CA GLU A 54 2.13 10.09 11.84
C GLU A 54 3.20 9.02 12.06
N VAL A 55 4.29 9.03 11.27
CA VAL A 55 5.43 8.11 11.50
C VAL A 55 5.97 8.24 12.92
N LYS A 56 6.14 9.47 13.42
CA LYS A 56 6.59 9.70 14.81
C LYS A 56 5.57 9.22 15.84
N LYS A 57 4.29 9.47 15.60
CA LYS A 57 3.19 9.14 16.51
C LYS A 57 2.99 7.62 16.67
N TRP A 58 3.12 6.87 15.58
CA TRP A 58 2.85 5.43 15.54
C TRP A 58 4.10 4.56 15.69
N ARG A 59 5.28 5.16 15.90
CA ARG A 59 6.51 4.40 16.11
C ARG A 59 6.37 3.44 17.29
N GLY A 60 6.79 2.18 17.08
CA GLY A 60 6.69 1.12 18.07
C GLY A 60 5.33 0.40 18.11
N SER A 61 4.33 0.88 17.37
CA SER A 61 3.05 0.16 17.21
C SER A 61 3.11 -0.97 16.18
N ILE A 62 4.10 -0.93 15.29
CA ILE A 62 4.40 -1.95 14.28
C ILE A 62 5.91 -1.89 13.95
N ASN A 63 6.41 -2.91 13.24
CA ASN A 63 7.79 -2.94 12.75
C ASN A 63 8.13 -1.70 11.92
N GLU A 64 9.35 -1.17 12.02
CA GLU A 64 9.76 0.07 11.34
C GLU A 64 9.66 -0.07 9.80
N LYS A 65 9.76 -1.31 9.26
CA LYS A 65 9.53 -1.57 7.83
C LYS A 65 8.08 -1.24 7.42
N ASP A 66 7.11 -1.44 8.28
CA ASP A 66 5.69 -1.34 7.93
C ASP A 66 5.06 0.00 8.34
N LEU A 67 5.76 0.71 9.23
CA LEU A 67 5.33 1.96 9.84
C LEU A 67 4.94 3.02 8.80
N GLU A 68 5.62 3.08 7.66
CA GLU A 68 5.32 4.06 6.61
C GLU A 68 3.94 3.82 5.98
N HIS A 69 3.54 2.55 5.82
CA HIS A 69 2.24 2.19 5.25
C HIS A 69 1.11 2.48 6.24
N LEU A 70 1.30 2.13 7.53
CA LEU A 70 0.34 2.48 8.59
C LEU A 70 0.19 4.00 8.73
N ALA A 71 1.31 4.73 8.77
CA ALA A 71 1.29 6.19 8.87
C ALA A 71 0.56 6.85 7.69
N THR A 72 0.69 6.29 6.48
CA THR A 72 -0.05 6.75 5.29
C THR A 72 -1.56 6.62 5.50
N VAL A 73 -2.01 5.44 5.95
CA VAL A 73 -3.42 5.16 6.22
C VAL A 73 -3.98 6.11 7.28
N LYS A 74 -3.23 6.36 8.36
CA LYS A 74 -3.63 7.26 9.44
C LYS A 74 -3.67 8.73 9.00
N HIS A 75 -2.67 9.16 8.23
CA HIS A 75 -2.57 10.54 7.74
C HIS A 75 -3.75 10.91 6.85
N LEU A 76 -4.08 10.02 5.91
CA LEU A 76 -5.15 10.22 4.93
C LEU A 76 -6.52 9.73 5.43
N LYS A 77 -6.59 9.20 6.66
CA LYS A 77 -7.81 8.63 7.26
C LYS A 77 -8.46 7.57 6.36
N LEU A 78 -7.65 6.72 5.75
CA LEU A 78 -8.14 5.66 4.88
C LEU A 78 -8.85 4.59 5.71
N SER A 79 -9.95 4.07 5.17
CA SER A 79 -10.73 3.02 5.84
C SER A 79 -10.07 1.64 5.78
N GLU A 80 -9.16 1.43 4.82
CA GLU A 80 -8.56 0.13 4.56
C GLU A 80 -7.04 0.25 4.33
N LEU A 81 -6.30 -0.66 4.97
CA LEU A 81 -4.91 -1.02 4.69
C LEU A 81 -4.96 -2.42 4.08
N VAL A 82 -4.80 -2.50 2.75
CA VAL A 82 -4.87 -3.76 2.01
C VAL A 82 -3.46 -4.36 1.90
N ALA A 83 -3.20 -5.46 2.62
CA ALA A 83 -1.90 -6.14 2.60
C ALA A 83 -2.05 -7.65 2.84
N TYR A 84 -1.03 -8.42 2.44
CA TYR A 84 -0.91 -9.82 2.85
C TYR A 84 -0.13 -9.99 4.16
N ASP A 85 0.63 -8.98 4.57
CA ASP A 85 1.45 -9.04 5.78
C ASP A 85 0.56 -9.03 7.02
N ARG A 86 0.72 -10.04 7.87
CA ARG A 86 -0.04 -10.19 9.12
C ARG A 86 0.46 -9.27 10.23
N ASP A 87 1.62 -8.62 10.05
CA ASP A 87 2.14 -7.61 10.97
C ASP A 87 1.11 -6.47 11.21
N TYR A 88 0.13 -6.30 10.31
CA TYR A 88 -0.95 -5.32 10.43
C TYR A 88 -2.20 -5.80 11.20
N GLU A 89 -2.30 -7.07 11.61
CA GLU A 89 -3.53 -7.68 12.16
C GLU A 89 -4.14 -6.93 13.35
N ASN A 90 -3.31 -6.25 14.15
CA ASN A 90 -3.75 -5.47 15.32
C ASN A 90 -4.28 -4.06 14.96
N HIS A 91 -4.32 -3.69 13.68
CA HIS A 91 -4.84 -2.41 13.22
C HIS A 91 -6.21 -2.58 12.58
N GLN A 92 -7.17 -1.77 13.02
CA GLN A 92 -8.57 -1.85 12.57
C GLN A 92 -8.73 -1.70 11.05
N GLU A 93 -7.84 -0.94 10.40
CA GLU A 93 -7.87 -0.74 8.96
C GLU A 93 -7.41 -1.97 8.16
N TYR A 94 -6.77 -2.95 8.80
CA TYR A 94 -6.18 -4.08 8.09
C TYR A 94 -7.22 -4.97 7.40
N THR A 95 -6.96 -5.27 6.14
CA THR A 95 -7.72 -6.23 5.35
C THR A 95 -6.79 -6.94 4.37
N THR A 96 -7.12 -8.18 4.00
CA THR A 96 -6.42 -8.88 2.92
C THR A 96 -7.03 -8.51 1.58
N PRO A 97 -6.30 -8.60 0.46
CA PRO A 97 -6.86 -8.34 -0.87
C PRO A 97 -8.17 -9.11 -1.13
N LYS A 98 -8.23 -10.40 -0.74
CA LYS A 98 -9.43 -11.21 -0.85
C LYS A 98 -10.59 -10.67 -0.02
N ARG A 99 -10.34 -10.28 1.24
CA ARG A 99 -11.36 -9.68 2.12
C ARG A 99 -11.85 -8.34 1.59
N PHE A 100 -10.95 -7.52 1.05
CA PHE A 100 -11.28 -6.25 0.42
C PHE A 100 -12.17 -6.45 -0.82
N LEU A 101 -11.82 -7.35 -1.73
CA LEU A 101 -12.64 -7.65 -2.91
C LEU A 101 -14.03 -8.20 -2.53
N LYS A 102 -14.08 -9.10 -1.53
CA LYS A 102 -15.35 -9.61 -0.99
C LYS A 102 -16.22 -8.49 -0.43
N LYS A 103 -15.63 -7.50 0.26
CA LYS A 103 -16.34 -6.32 0.77
C LYS A 103 -16.95 -5.49 -0.36
N LEU A 104 -16.26 -5.41 -1.50
CA LEU A 104 -16.75 -4.71 -2.70
C LEU A 104 -17.72 -5.54 -3.54
N LYS A 105 -18.01 -6.79 -3.17
CA LYS A 105 -18.81 -7.74 -3.96
C LYS A 105 -18.26 -7.94 -5.38
N LEU A 106 -16.94 -7.84 -5.52
CA LEU A 106 -16.22 -8.13 -6.77
C LEU A 106 -15.80 -9.60 -6.80
N GLU A 107 -15.47 -10.11 -7.98
CA GLU A 107 -14.91 -11.44 -8.13
C GLU A 107 -13.56 -11.55 -7.41
N TYR A 108 -13.31 -12.70 -6.78
CA TYR A 108 -12.07 -13.01 -6.08
C TYR A 108 -11.73 -14.48 -6.23
N SER A 109 -10.44 -14.83 -6.15
CA SER A 109 -9.99 -16.23 -6.15
C SER A 109 -10.46 -16.98 -4.90
N GLU A 110 -10.80 -18.26 -5.03
CA GLU A 110 -11.03 -19.13 -3.88
C GLU A 110 -9.76 -19.32 -3.03
N THR A 111 -8.57 -19.22 -3.63
CA THR A 111 -7.29 -19.26 -2.92
C THR A 111 -6.87 -17.87 -2.43
N GLU A 112 -6.16 -17.81 -1.30
CA GLU A 112 -5.62 -16.56 -0.76
C GLU A 112 -4.27 -16.17 -1.41
N TYR A 113 -3.64 -17.12 -2.11
CA TYR A 113 -2.38 -17.02 -2.85
C TYR A 113 -2.52 -17.58 -4.26
#